data_AF-A0A916XCX6-F1
#
_entry.id   AF-A0A916XCX6-F1
#
_cell.length_a   1.000
_cell.length_b   1.000
_cell.length_c   1.000
_cell.angle_alpha   90.00
_cell.angle_beta   90.00
_cell.angle_gamma   90.00
#
_symmetry.space_group_name_H-M   'P 1'
#
loop_
_entity.id
_entity.type
_entity.pdbx_description
1 polymer ?
#
loop_
_entity_poly.entity_id
_entity_poly.type
_entity_poly.pdbx_seq_one_letter_code
_entity_poly.pdbx_strand_id
1 'polypeptide(L)'
;MNFKFVSAALMFASSIASAAVLPAQAQLPDWATKQLDSLSKQESVELNARINPFVWRGDFDGSGKGDLAVLVKDSKTGKEGIAFLFHGKTKPVIVGAGHAIGNGGDDFSWLELWYVEDKGTLQHSYHAKSVKLKGDGIIVAKEGSASALIYLKAGKASWQQQGD
;
A
#
# COMPACT_ATOMS: atom_id res chain seq x y z
N MET A 1 -74.55 -5.47 -20.02
CA MET A 1 -73.27 -4.82 -20.35
C MET A 1 -72.23 -5.37 -19.36
N ASN A 2 -71.44 -6.36 -19.77
CA ASN A 2 -70.52 -7.09 -18.88
C ASN A 2 -69.07 -6.68 -19.18
N PHE A 3 -68.46 -5.88 -18.31
CA PHE A 3 -67.03 -5.58 -18.37
C PHE A 3 -66.26 -6.64 -17.56
N LYS A 4 -65.45 -7.45 -18.25
CA LYS A 4 -64.45 -8.32 -17.62
C LYS A 4 -63.18 -7.49 -17.38
N PHE A 5 -62.81 -7.26 -16.13
CA PHE A 5 -61.48 -6.76 -15.78
C PHE A 5 -60.48 -7.92 -15.86
N VAL A 6 -59.48 -7.79 -16.72
CA VAL A 6 -58.30 -8.68 -16.74
C VAL A 6 -57.20 -7.94 -15.99
N SER A 7 -56.89 -8.40 -14.78
CA SER A 7 -55.73 -7.93 -14.03
C SER A 7 -54.47 -8.56 -14.61
N ALA A 8 -53.60 -7.74 -15.21
CA ALA A 8 -52.24 -8.12 -15.52
C ALA A 8 -51.36 -7.88 -14.27
N ALA A 9 -50.89 -8.97 -13.65
CA ALA A 9 -49.90 -8.88 -12.59
C ALA A 9 -48.51 -8.75 -13.22
N LEU A 10 -47.90 -7.56 -13.10
CA LEU A 10 -46.50 -7.34 -13.45
C LEU A 10 -45.63 -7.87 -12.32
N MET A 11 -44.97 -9.01 -12.52
CA MET A 11 -43.91 -9.46 -11.61
C MET A 11 -42.61 -8.72 -11.96
N PHE A 12 -42.22 -7.77 -11.11
CA PHE A 12 -40.88 -7.21 -11.16
C PHE A 12 -39.93 -8.17 -10.43
N ALA A 13 -39.12 -8.91 -11.17
CA ALA A 13 -37.99 -9.62 -10.61
C ALA A 13 -36.89 -8.61 -10.30
N SER A 14 -36.73 -8.24 -9.03
CA SER A 14 -35.63 -7.41 -8.55
C SER A 14 -34.35 -8.24 -8.53
N SER A 15 -33.55 -8.18 -9.59
CA SER A 15 -32.19 -8.70 -9.58
C SER A 15 -31.30 -7.76 -8.75
N ILE A 16 -31.01 -8.17 -7.52
CA ILE A 16 -30.00 -7.50 -6.69
C ILE A 16 -28.64 -7.87 -7.30
N ALA A 17 -28.02 -6.95 -8.04
CA ALA A 17 -26.65 -7.13 -8.47
C ALA A 17 -25.73 -6.99 -7.24
N SER A 18 -25.19 -8.11 -6.75
CA SER A 18 -24.07 -8.07 -5.80
C SER A 18 -22.81 -7.64 -6.55
N ALA A 19 -22.28 -6.46 -6.23
CA ALA A 19 -20.95 -6.08 -6.66
C ALA A 19 -19.94 -7.00 -5.96
N ALA A 20 -19.33 -7.92 -6.71
CA ALA A 20 -18.25 -8.74 -6.18
C ALA A 20 -17.05 -7.83 -5.86
N VAL A 21 -16.53 -7.92 -4.62
CA VAL A 21 -15.29 -7.24 -4.25
C VAL A 21 -14.17 -7.82 -5.12
N LEU A 22 -13.52 -6.97 -5.91
CA LEU A 22 -12.37 -7.39 -6.71
C LEU A 22 -11.26 -7.91 -5.79
N PRO A 23 -10.61 -9.04 -6.13
CA PRO A 23 -9.41 -9.48 -5.43
C PRO A 23 -8.41 -8.33 -5.31
N ALA A 24 -7.73 -8.18 -4.18
CA ALA A 24 -6.84 -7.05 -3.93
C ALA A 24 -5.77 -6.85 -5.04
N GLN A 25 -5.22 -7.96 -5.55
CA GLN A 25 -4.28 -7.93 -6.68
C GLN A 25 -4.89 -7.32 -7.96
N ALA A 26 -6.19 -7.54 -8.21
CA ALA A 26 -6.90 -7.01 -9.37
C ALA A 26 -7.15 -5.49 -9.29
N GLN A 27 -6.87 -4.87 -8.15
CA GLN A 27 -6.95 -3.42 -7.96
C GLN A 27 -5.65 -2.71 -8.35
N LEU A 28 -4.56 -3.46 -8.62
CA LEU A 28 -3.29 -2.90 -9.07
C LEU A 28 -3.28 -2.72 -10.61
N PRO A 29 -2.62 -1.68 -11.13
CA PRO A 29 -2.41 -1.53 -12.57
C PRO A 29 -1.44 -2.59 -13.11
N ASP A 30 -1.60 -2.98 -14.38
CA ASP A 30 -0.84 -4.07 -15.03
C ASP A 30 0.68 -3.99 -14.85
N TRP A 31 1.24 -2.78 -14.91
CA TRP A 31 2.68 -2.58 -14.75
C TRP A 31 3.16 -2.94 -13.34
N ALA A 32 2.35 -2.64 -12.32
CA ALA A 32 2.64 -2.92 -10.92
C ALA A 32 2.43 -4.40 -10.63
N THR A 33 1.37 -5.01 -11.17
CA THR A 33 1.14 -6.45 -11.10
C THR A 33 2.34 -7.24 -11.64
N LYS A 34 2.88 -6.85 -12.80
CA LYS A 34 4.09 -7.49 -13.36
C LYS A 34 5.33 -7.34 -12.48
N GLN A 35 5.53 -6.19 -11.85
CA GLN A 35 6.64 -6.00 -10.92
C GLN A 35 6.45 -6.83 -9.65
N LEU A 36 5.24 -6.86 -9.09
CA LEU A 36 4.94 -7.66 -7.91
C LEU A 36 5.09 -9.16 -8.19
N ASP A 37 4.61 -9.66 -9.34
CA ASP A 37 4.81 -11.06 -9.75
C ASP A 37 6.29 -11.41 -9.88
N SER A 38 7.13 -10.49 -10.36
CA SER A 38 8.57 -10.67 -10.42
C SER A 38 9.18 -10.75 -9.02
N LEU A 39 8.76 -9.85 -8.12
CA LEU A 39 9.19 -9.88 -6.71
C LEU A 39 8.74 -11.15 -6.00
N SER A 40 7.51 -11.63 -6.22
CA SER A 40 7.01 -12.88 -5.66
C SER A 40 7.89 -14.07 -6.02
N LYS A 41 8.41 -14.10 -7.24
CA LYS A 41 9.32 -15.17 -7.70
C LYS A 41 10.73 -15.04 -7.12
N GLN A 42 11.21 -13.83 -6.90
CA GLN A 42 12.59 -13.55 -6.48
C GLN A 42 12.75 -13.57 -4.95
N GLU A 43 11.83 -12.89 -4.26
CA GLU A 43 11.90 -12.58 -2.83
C GLU A 43 10.81 -13.30 -2.03
N SER A 44 9.97 -14.14 -2.67
CA SER A 44 8.89 -14.89 -2.01
C SER A 44 7.83 -14.00 -1.32
N VAL A 45 7.65 -12.78 -1.79
CA VAL A 45 6.65 -11.83 -1.25
C VAL A 45 5.29 -11.96 -1.93
N GLU A 46 4.21 -11.77 -1.19
CA GLU A 46 2.84 -11.70 -1.71
C GLU A 46 2.10 -10.48 -1.17
N LEU A 47 1.07 -10.03 -1.91
CA LEU A 47 0.23 -8.91 -1.48
C LEU A 47 -0.46 -9.23 -0.16
N ASN A 48 -0.43 -8.29 0.77
CA ASN A 48 -1.10 -8.38 2.05
C ASN A 48 -2.18 -7.29 2.15
N ALA A 49 -3.46 -7.69 2.08
CA ALA A 49 -4.58 -6.76 2.10
C ALA A 49 -5.17 -6.54 3.51
N ARG A 50 -4.41 -6.79 4.59
CA ARG A 50 -4.96 -6.75 5.94
C ARG A 50 -5.25 -5.35 6.49
N ILE A 51 -4.59 -4.32 5.97
CA ILE A 51 -4.85 -2.89 6.28
C ILE A 51 -5.47 -2.26 5.05
N ASN A 52 -6.51 -1.44 5.23
CA ASN A 52 -7.08 -0.65 4.14
C ASN A 52 -6.76 0.86 4.31
N PRO A 53 -6.27 1.54 3.26
CA PRO A 53 -5.89 0.94 1.97
C PRO A 53 -4.62 0.08 2.10
N PHE A 54 -4.53 -1.01 1.32
CA PHE A 54 -3.33 -1.86 1.25
C PHE A 54 -2.32 -1.37 0.20
N VAL A 55 -2.68 -0.31 -0.52
CA VAL A 55 -1.85 0.34 -1.53
C VAL A 55 -2.02 1.85 -1.46
N TRP A 56 -0.90 2.55 -1.51
CA TRP A 56 -0.85 4.00 -1.67
C TRP A 56 -0.17 4.37 -2.98
N ARG A 57 -0.60 5.48 -3.58
CA ARG A 57 0.01 6.06 -4.78
C ARG A 57 0.77 7.34 -4.39
N GLY A 58 1.95 7.54 -4.95
CA GLY A 58 2.78 8.74 -4.73
C GLY A 58 3.92 8.84 -5.75
N ASP A 59 4.74 9.88 -5.69
CA ASP A 59 6.00 10.06 -6.41
C ASP A 59 7.18 9.71 -5.48
N PHE A 60 7.29 8.44 -5.07
CA PHE A 60 8.23 8.01 -4.03
C PHE A 60 9.68 8.08 -4.50
N ASP A 61 9.96 7.77 -5.78
CA ASP A 61 11.31 7.88 -6.34
C ASP A 61 11.67 9.28 -6.84
N GLY A 62 10.70 10.20 -6.88
CA GLY A 62 10.88 11.59 -7.29
C GLY A 62 10.96 11.80 -8.80
N SER A 63 10.59 10.79 -9.61
CA SER A 63 10.58 10.85 -11.07
C SER A 63 9.42 11.66 -11.66
N GLY A 64 8.44 12.05 -10.85
CA GLY A 64 7.21 12.72 -11.26
C GLY A 64 6.16 11.77 -11.87
N LYS A 65 6.37 10.46 -11.79
CA LYS A 65 5.41 9.43 -12.21
C LYS A 65 4.73 8.84 -10.97
N GLY A 66 3.53 8.29 -11.16
CA GLY A 66 2.76 7.72 -10.06
C GLY A 66 3.23 6.31 -9.69
N ASP A 67 4.08 6.21 -8.68
CA ASP A 67 4.54 4.99 -8.06
C ASP A 67 3.51 4.42 -7.07
N LEU A 68 3.75 3.20 -6.58
CA LEU A 68 2.92 2.55 -5.57
C LEU A 68 3.75 2.09 -4.37
N ALA A 69 3.20 2.24 -3.17
CA ALA A 69 3.63 1.53 -1.98
C ALA A 69 2.56 0.49 -1.67
N VAL A 70 2.93 -0.80 -1.64
CA VAL A 70 1.99 -1.92 -1.48
C VAL A 70 2.35 -2.69 -0.22
N LEU A 71 1.37 -2.95 0.63
CA LEU A 71 1.54 -3.81 1.79
C LEU A 71 1.74 -5.25 1.31
N VAL A 72 2.82 -5.88 1.78
CA VAL A 72 3.23 -7.23 1.40
C VAL A 72 3.56 -8.05 2.63
N LYS A 73 3.68 -9.36 2.44
CA LYS A 73 4.26 -10.26 3.42
C LYS A 73 5.15 -11.29 2.72
N ASP A 74 6.19 -11.73 3.40
CA ASP A 74 7.00 -12.86 2.95
C ASP A 74 6.20 -14.15 3.17
N SER A 75 5.98 -14.93 2.10
CA SER A 75 5.17 -16.15 2.11
C SER A 75 5.81 -17.33 2.86
N LYS A 76 7.11 -17.25 3.17
CA LYS A 76 7.85 -18.32 3.87
C LYS A 76 7.87 -18.11 5.38
N THR A 77 8.00 -16.86 5.81
CA THR A 77 8.19 -16.45 7.20
C THR A 77 6.97 -15.78 7.80
N GLY A 78 6.07 -15.25 6.99
CA GLY A 78 4.92 -14.48 7.42
C GLY A 78 5.24 -13.03 7.82
N LYS A 79 6.52 -12.62 7.79
CA LYS A 79 6.92 -11.24 8.13
C LYS A 79 6.27 -10.25 7.16
N GLU A 80 5.75 -9.16 7.70
CA GLU A 80 5.04 -8.14 6.92
C GLU A 80 5.96 -6.98 6.56
N GLY A 81 5.66 -6.29 5.47
CA GLY A 81 6.47 -5.18 4.96
C GLY A 81 5.74 -4.36 3.90
N ILE A 82 6.48 -3.44 3.29
CA ILE A 82 6.00 -2.57 2.22
C ILE A 82 6.92 -2.73 1.01
N ALA A 83 6.34 -2.97 -0.16
CA ALA A 83 7.02 -2.95 -1.45
C ALA A 83 6.72 -1.62 -2.16
N PHE A 84 7.76 -0.85 -2.46
CA PHE A 84 7.70 0.29 -3.35
C PHE A 84 7.92 -0.17 -4.79
N LEU A 85 6.89 0.03 -5.63
CA LEU A 85 6.87 -0.31 -7.05
C LEU A 85 6.92 0.98 -7.86
N PHE A 86 7.86 1.07 -8.80
CA PHE A 86 8.16 2.32 -9.50
C PHE A 86 7.80 2.26 -10.97
N HIS A 87 7.34 3.38 -11.52
CA HIS A 87 7.11 3.48 -12.95
C HIS A 87 8.44 3.51 -13.74
N GLY A 88 8.63 2.57 -14.66
CA GLY A 88 9.77 2.56 -15.59
C GLY A 88 10.82 1.50 -15.26
N LYS A 89 12.09 1.93 -15.16
CA LYS A 89 13.25 1.02 -15.01
C LYS A 89 13.83 0.97 -13.59
N THR A 90 13.33 1.82 -12.68
CA THR A 90 13.74 1.80 -11.27
C THR A 90 13.34 0.45 -10.67
N LYS A 91 14.30 -0.23 -10.02
CA LYS A 91 14.01 -1.51 -9.36
C LYS A 91 13.14 -1.29 -8.13
N PRO A 92 12.17 -2.17 -7.85
CA PRO A 92 11.39 -2.09 -6.62
C PRO A 92 12.27 -2.12 -5.37
N VAL A 93 11.75 -1.56 -4.28
CA VAL A 93 12.39 -1.55 -2.96
C VAL A 93 11.45 -2.19 -1.95
N ILE A 94 11.96 -3.12 -1.13
CA ILE A 94 11.20 -3.75 -0.04
C ILE A 94 11.77 -3.31 1.29
N VAL A 95 10.89 -3.00 2.24
CA VAL A 95 11.20 -2.75 3.65
C VAL A 95 10.29 -3.60 4.53
N GLY A 96 10.80 -4.14 5.63
CA GLY A 96 10.11 -5.23 6.32
C GLY A 96 10.11 -6.50 5.46
N ALA A 97 9.19 -7.42 5.72
CA ALA A 97 9.08 -8.71 5.03
C ALA A 97 10.44 -9.44 4.92
N GLY A 98 11.23 -9.42 6.00
CA GLY A 98 12.59 -9.99 6.03
C GLY A 98 13.72 -9.02 5.65
N HIS A 99 13.42 -7.80 5.20
CA HIS A 99 14.38 -6.76 4.89
C HIS A 99 14.42 -5.68 5.98
N ALA A 100 15.43 -5.76 6.85
CA ALA A 100 15.57 -4.85 7.99
C ALA A 100 15.78 -3.39 7.56
N ILE A 101 15.10 -2.45 8.23
CA ILE A 101 15.33 -1.00 8.05
C ILE A 101 15.29 -0.24 9.39
N GLY A 102 16.38 0.45 9.71
CA GLY A 102 16.47 1.31 10.90
C GLY A 102 15.93 0.64 12.16
N ASN A 103 15.12 1.38 12.92
CA ASN A 103 14.45 0.85 14.12
C ASN A 103 13.16 0.08 13.80
N GLY A 104 12.69 0.10 12.54
CA GLY A 104 11.50 -0.63 12.12
C GLY A 104 11.71 -2.15 12.05
N GLY A 105 12.96 -2.60 12.12
CA GLY A 105 13.29 -4.02 12.02
C GLY A 105 12.95 -4.58 10.64
N ASP A 106 12.73 -5.89 10.58
CA ASP A 106 12.43 -6.63 9.35
C ASP A 106 11.01 -7.21 9.30
N ASP A 107 10.16 -6.88 10.27
CA ASP A 107 8.77 -7.31 10.34
C ASP A 107 7.86 -6.14 10.75
N PHE A 108 6.91 -5.80 9.88
CA PHE A 108 5.93 -4.74 10.07
C PHE A 108 4.57 -5.26 10.56
N SER A 109 4.53 -6.45 11.17
CA SER A 109 3.32 -6.98 11.82
C SER A 109 2.70 -6.03 12.87
N TRP A 110 3.49 -5.07 13.37
CA TRP A 110 3.05 -4.02 14.29
C TRP A 110 2.25 -2.88 13.63
N LEU A 111 2.28 -2.75 12.30
CA LEU A 111 1.68 -1.62 11.57
C LEU A 111 0.14 -1.63 11.66
N GLU A 112 -0.48 -0.52 12.05
CA GLU A 112 -1.93 -0.41 12.12
C GLU A 112 -2.49 0.60 11.10
N LEU A 113 -1.77 1.69 10.89
CA LEU A 113 -2.14 2.74 9.95
C LEU A 113 -0.93 3.27 9.21
N TRP A 114 -1.16 3.75 7.99
CA TRP A 114 -0.14 4.31 7.13
C TRP A 114 -0.75 5.22 6.08
N TYR A 115 0.00 6.24 5.67
CA TYR A 115 -0.45 7.23 4.69
C TYR A 115 0.74 7.91 4.00
N VAL A 116 0.45 8.57 2.88
CA VAL A 116 1.46 9.30 2.09
C VAL A 116 1.76 10.64 2.72
N GLU A 117 3.05 10.98 2.77
CA GLU A 117 3.55 12.28 3.17
C GLU A 117 4.17 12.99 1.97
N ASP A 118 3.71 14.21 1.69
CA ASP A 118 4.01 14.87 0.42
C ASP A 118 5.48 15.31 0.29
N LYS A 119 5.98 15.22 -0.95
CA LYS A 119 7.24 15.82 -1.36
C LYS A 119 7.33 17.29 -0.95
N GLY A 120 8.50 17.67 -0.47
CA GLY A 120 8.80 19.04 -0.07
C GLY A 120 8.41 19.35 1.38
N THR A 121 7.60 18.50 2.03
CA THR A 121 7.35 18.64 3.47
C THR A 121 8.64 18.54 4.27
N LEU A 122 8.75 19.39 5.28
CA LEU A 122 9.79 19.31 6.29
C LEU A 122 9.29 18.44 7.44
N GLN A 123 9.75 17.19 7.46
CA GLN A 123 9.41 16.24 8.50
C GLN A 123 10.33 16.42 9.70
N HIS A 124 9.71 16.73 10.84
CA HIS A 124 10.38 16.84 12.13
C HIS A 124 10.49 15.47 12.77
N SER A 125 11.32 15.33 13.81
CA SER A 125 11.45 14.11 14.60
C SER A 125 12.08 14.49 15.93
N TYR A 126 11.62 13.89 17.03
CA TYR A 126 12.26 14.04 18.33
C TYR A 126 13.56 13.23 18.44
N HIS A 127 13.76 12.26 17.54
CA HIS A 127 14.87 11.30 17.58
C HIS A 127 15.93 11.57 16.51
N ALA A 128 15.64 12.44 15.54
CA ALA A 128 16.51 12.69 14.39
C ALA A 128 16.40 14.12 13.89
N LYS A 129 17.40 14.54 13.11
CA LYS A 129 17.35 15.83 12.40
C LYS A 129 16.17 15.85 11.43
N SER A 130 15.58 17.03 11.25
CA SER A 130 14.49 17.22 10.30
C SER A 130 14.93 16.90 8.87
N VAL A 131 14.02 16.32 8.09
CA VAL A 131 14.24 15.88 6.71
C VAL A 131 13.28 16.62 5.80
N LYS A 132 13.82 17.27 4.76
CA LYS A 132 12.99 17.79 3.66
C LYS A 132 12.86 16.73 2.58
N LEU A 133 11.64 16.29 2.33
CA LEU A 133 11.33 15.22 1.39
C LEU A 133 11.64 15.62 -0.06
N LYS A 134 12.25 14.70 -0.83
CA LYS A 134 12.64 14.89 -2.24
C LYS A 134 11.71 14.18 -3.22
N GLY A 135 11.17 13.04 -2.82
CA GLY A 135 9.95 12.43 -3.34
C GLY A 135 8.95 12.30 -2.18
N ASP A 136 7.81 11.69 -2.43
CA ASP A 136 6.84 11.38 -1.37
C ASP A 136 7.42 10.37 -0.37
N GLY A 137 6.92 10.39 0.85
CA GLY A 137 7.22 9.44 1.91
C GLY A 137 5.98 8.67 2.35
N ILE A 138 6.18 7.71 3.25
CA ILE A 138 5.12 6.96 3.90
C ILE A 138 5.29 7.15 5.41
N ILE A 139 4.24 7.62 6.08
CA ILE A 139 4.12 7.46 7.53
C ILE A 139 3.58 6.07 7.82
N VAL A 140 4.24 5.37 8.73
CA VAL A 140 3.81 4.08 9.31
C VAL A 140 3.61 4.27 10.80
N ALA A 141 2.51 3.75 11.36
CA ALA A 141 2.23 3.89 12.78
C ALA A 141 1.43 2.74 13.39
N LYS A 142 1.65 2.55 14.68
CA LYS A 142 0.80 1.83 15.63
C LYS A 142 0.19 2.85 16.56
N GLU A 143 -1.14 2.87 16.67
CA GLU A 143 -1.83 3.91 17.40
C GLU A 143 -1.42 3.91 18.88
N GLY A 144 -1.07 5.09 19.40
CA GLY A 144 -0.64 5.25 20.80
C GLY A 144 0.67 4.58 21.18
N SER A 145 1.47 4.10 20.23
CA SER A 145 2.70 3.36 20.54
C SER A 145 3.91 3.79 19.72
N ALA A 146 3.86 3.72 18.40
CA ALA A 146 5.06 3.93 17.58
C ALA A 146 4.72 4.55 16.24
N SER A 147 5.58 5.41 15.73
CA SER A 147 5.45 5.90 14.36
C SER A 147 6.80 6.22 13.73
N ALA A 148 6.86 6.15 12.41
CA ALA A 148 8.02 6.51 11.64
C ALA A 148 7.67 7.01 10.24
N LEU A 149 8.59 7.78 9.67
CA LEU A 149 8.61 8.14 8.27
C LEU A 149 9.58 7.20 7.53
N ILE A 150 9.08 6.58 6.45
CA ILE A 150 9.86 5.84 5.48
C ILE A 150 9.92 6.67 4.20
N TYR A 151 11.12 6.91 3.67
CA TYR A 151 11.31 7.69 2.45
C TYR A 151 12.52 7.21 1.67
N LEU A 152 12.59 7.51 0.37
CA LEU A 152 13.73 7.14 -0.46
C LEU A 152 14.79 8.25 -0.46
N LYS A 153 16.03 7.87 -0.21
CA LYS A 153 17.22 8.72 -0.32
C LYS A 153 18.22 8.06 -1.27
N ALA A 154 18.41 8.68 -2.43
CA ALA A 154 19.29 8.16 -3.49
C ALA A 154 18.95 6.70 -3.87
N GLY A 155 17.65 6.40 -4.04
CA GLY A 155 17.16 5.07 -4.43
C GLY A 155 17.18 4.01 -3.34
N LYS A 156 17.50 4.37 -2.08
CA LYS A 156 17.46 3.46 -0.93
C LYS A 156 16.43 3.94 0.09
N ALA A 157 15.68 3.01 0.67
CA ALA A 157 14.78 3.35 1.77
C ALA A 157 15.56 3.82 3.00
N SER A 158 15.02 4.83 3.66
CA SER A 158 15.52 5.43 4.89
C SER A 158 14.38 5.45 5.91
N TRP A 159 14.74 5.23 7.18
CA TRP A 159 13.84 5.26 8.33
C TRP A 159 14.14 6.49 9.17
N GLN A 160 13.10 7.23 9.52
CA GLN A 160 13.17 8.29 10.53
C GLN A 160 12.09 8.03 11.59
N GLN A 161 12.52 7.71 12.81
CA GLN A 161 11.59 7.55 13.93
C GLN A 161 10.83 8.84 14.19
N GLN A 162 9.51 8.76 14.37
CA GLN A 162 8.64 9.91 14.63
C GLN A 162 8.16 9.93 16.09
N GLY A 163 7.76 8.78 16.63
CA GLY A 163 7.44 8.59 18.04
C GLY A 163 7.72 7.18 18.51
N ASP A 164 7.95 7.01 19.81
CA ASP A 164 8.32 5.78 20.51
C ASP A 164 7.58 5.60 21.85
#